data_AF-A0A8H9LH12-F1
#
_entry.id   AF-A0A8H9LH12-F1
#
_cell.length_a   1.000
_cell.length_b   1.000
_cell.length_c   1.000
_cell.angle_alpha   90.00
_cell.angle_beta   90.00
_cell.angle_gamma   90.00
#
_symmetry.space_group_name_H-M   'P 1'
#
loop_
_entity.id
_entity.type
_entity.pdbx_description
1 polymer ?
#
loop_
_entity_poly.entity_id
_entity_poly.type
_entity_poly.pdbx_seq_one_letter_code
_entity_poly.pdbx_strand_id
1 'polypeptide(L)'
;MDTVMRHYRPLWEHHYAADVVSPHSDLSPYKVLVVPNAYLMDDEGVNAVTEFARDGGTVVMSFFSGVVDACNRVRPDGYPGAFRRLIGAKIDEYWPARPGERFTVEFTDGRTATADWWREDIHLETGTALATYADGLLAGRAAVVANDFGAGRVVYFATLLEQDAFDRVLIGELTAAGVDNRFDGLPAHLECAVREDERHEYLFLLNHDAEAPVAVPVGSGTDLLTGRSASGEITVPPLGAAVVRRARRA
;
A
#
# COMPACT_ATOMS: atom_id res chain seq x y z
N MET A 1 -14.58 9.40 -2.98
CA MET A 1 -13.45 8.57 -3.43
C MET A 1 -13.22 7.52 -2.36
N ASP A 2 -13.13 6.24 -2.72
CA ASP A 2 -12.84 5.17 -1.76
C ASP A 2 -11.31 4.99 -1.66
N THR A 3 -10.69 5.67 -0.69
CA THR A 3 -9.23 5.66 -0.50
C THR A 3 -8.73 4.28 -0.07
N VAL A 4 -9.50 3.52 0.72
CA VAL A 4 -9.12 2.17 1.16
C VAL A 4 -8.98 1.25 -0.05
N MET A 5 -9.99 1.19 -0.91
CA MET A 5 -9.95 0.35 -2.11
C MET A 5 -8.86 0.80 -3.09
N ARG A 6 -8.52 2.08 -3.11
CA ARG A 6 -7.42 2.61 -3.92
C ARG A 6 -6.05 2.09 -3.48
N HIS A 7 -5.85 1.94 -2.18
CA HIS A 7 -4.61 1.41 -1.62
C HIS A 7 -4.56 -0.12 -1.66
N TYR A 8 -5.70 -0.78 -1.52
CA TYR A 8 -5.80 -2.25 -1.59
C TYR A 8 -5.65 -2.79 -3.02
N ARG A 9 -6.24 -2.13 -4.02
CA ARG A 9 -6.23 -2.57 -5.41
C ARG A 9 -4.85 -2.95 -5.95
N PRO A 10 -3.79 -2.12 -5.84
CA PRO A 10 -2.47 -2.52 -6.32
C PRO A 10 -1.90 -3.72 -5.59
N LEU A 11 -2.22 -3.92 -4.31
CA LEU A 11 -1.81 -5.14 -3.60
C LEU A 11 -2.44 -6.37 -4.25
N TRP A 12 -3.74 -6.28 -4.58
CA TRP A 12 -4.47 -7.35 -5.24
C TRP A 12 -4.01 -7.58 -6.69
N GLU A 13 -3.89 -6.52 -7.50
CA GLU A 13 -3.50 -6.60 -8.91
C GLU A 13 -2.04 -7.07 -9.10
N HIS A 14 -1.18 -6.84 -8.10
CA HIS A 14 0.21 -7.31 -8.08
C HIS A 14 0.42 -8.54 -7.18
N HIS A 15 -0.63 -9.19 -6.68
CA HIS A 15 -0.58 -10.44 -5.91
C HIS A 15 0.19 -10.38 -4.58
N TYR A 16 0.27 -9.21 -3.96
CA TYR A 16 0.74 -9.06 -2.59
C TYR A 16 -0.36 -9.50 -1.62
N ALA A 17 -0.05 -10.45 -0.75
CA ALA A 17 -0.95 -10.83 0.34
C ALA A 17 -1.12 -9.65 1.31
N ALA A 18 -2.37 -9.33 1.65
CA ALA A 18 -2.71 -8.21 2.50
C ALA A 18 -3.79 -8.61 3.51
N ASP A 19 -3.60 -8.19 4.76
CA ASP A 19 -4.60 -8.30 5.81
C ASP A 19 -5.16 -6.90 6.12
N VAL A 20 -6.47 -6.84 6.38
CA VAL A 20 -7.11 -5.64 6.93
C VAL A 20 -7.17 -5.80 8.44
N VAL A 21 -6.30 -5.07 9.15
CA VAL A 21 -6.14 -5.20 10.60
C VAL A 21 -6.50 -3.92 11.35
N SER A 22 -6.79 -4.07 12.63
CA SER A 22 -6.92 -2.96 13.56
C SER A 22 -5.53 -2.48 13.99
N PRO A 23 -5.32 -1.19 14.27
CA PRO A 23 -4.07 -0.72 14.89
C PRO A 23 -3.85 -1.31 16.30
N HIS A 24 -4.85 -1.95 16.91
CA HIS A 24 -4.75 -2.67 18.19
C HIS A 24 -4.44 -4.17 18.04
N SER A 25 -4.27 -4.66 16.81
CA SER A 25 -3.83 -6.04 16.54
C SER A 25 -2.31 -6.17 16.72
N ASP A 26 -1.81 -7.40 16.76
CA ASP A 26 -0.36 -7.63 16.72
C ASP A 26 0.18 -7.24 15.32
N LEU A 27 0.96 -6.16 15.27
CA LEU A 27 1.52 -5.64 14.03
C LEU A 27 2.91 -6.22 13.73
N SER A 28 3.51 -6.96 14.66
CA SER A 28 4.87 -7.51 14.52
C SER A 28 5.08 -8.49 13.36
N PRO A 29 4.06 -9.23 12.85
CA PRO A 29 4.24 -10.08 11.68
C PRO A 29 4.40 -9.32 10.36
N TYR A 30 4.02 -8.04 10.30
CA TYR A 30 3.99 -7.27 9.07
C TYR A 30 5.32 -6.56 8.81
N LYS A 31 5.67 -6.39 7.53
CA LYS A 31 6.82 -5.58 7.09
C LYS A 31 6.42 -4.18 6.66
N VAL A 32 5.18 -4.04 6.16
CA VAL A 32 4.63 -2.77 5.67
C VAL A 32 3.23 -2.58 6.22
N LEU A 33 2.94 -1.38 6.74
CA LEU A 33 1.59 -0.93 7.06
C LEU A 33 1.14 0.11 6.03
N VAL A 34 -0.03 -0.10 5.45
CA VAL A 34 -0.66 0.85 4.54
C VAL A 34 -1.81 1.54 5.27
N VAL A 35 -1.73 2.85 5.44
CA VAL A 35 -2.63 3.67 6.26
C VAL A 35 -3.36 4.69 5.37
N PRO A 36 -4.46 4.28 4.71
CA PRO A 36 -5.22 5.14 3.80
C PRO A 36 -6.13 6.09 4.59
N ASN A 37 -5.80 7.38 4.59
CA ASN A 37 -6.69 8.45 5.06
C ASN A 37 -7.27 8.19 6.47
N ALA A 38 -6.44 7.76 7.40
CA ALA A 38 -6.84 7.41 8.77
C ALA A 38 -7.07 8.67 9.62
N TYR A 39 -8.08 9.47 9.26
CA TYR A 39 -8.39 10.79 9.85
C TYR A 39 -8.45 10.79 11.37
N LEU A 40 -9.18 9.83 11.94
CA LEU A 40 -9.33 9.64 13.36
C LEU A 40 -8.50 8.44 13.80
N MET A 41 -7.61 8.65 14.76
CA MET A 41 -6.86 7.57 15.40
C MET A 41 -6.65 7.93 16.87
N ASP A 42 -6.86 6.96 17.76
CA ASP A 42 -6.62 7.13 19.18
C ASP A 42 -5.13 7.08 19.51
N ASP A 43 -4.77 7.39 20.76
CA ASP A 43 -3.36 7.49 21.15
C ASP A 43 -2.65 6.14 21.10
N GLU A 44 -3.36 5.05 21.39
CA GLU A 44 -2.82 3.69 21.33
C GLU A 44 -2.48 3.30 19.89
N GLY A 45 -3.39 3.54 18.93
CA GLY A 45 -3.12 3.27 17.52
C GLY A 45 -2.03 4.16 16.94
N VAL A 46 -1.96 5.43 17.34
CA VAL A 46 -0.86 6.33 16.95
C VAL A 46 0.48 5.79 17.46
N ASN A 47 0.53 5.35 18.72
CA ASN A 47 1.73 4.76 19.29
C ASN A 47 2.12 3.47 18.57
N ALA A 48 1.16 2.56 18.31
CA ALA A 48 1.41 1.30 17.61
C ALA A 48 2.02 1.51 16.22
N VAL A 49 1.48 2.42 15.41
CA VAL A 49 2.03 2.75 14.09
C VAL A 49 3.42 3.41 14.20
N THR A 50 3.61 4.26 15.21
CA THR A 50 4.90 4.94 15.45
C THR A 50 5.99 3.96 15.90
N GLU A 51 5.66 3.01 16.77
CA GLU A 51 6.57 1.96 17.24
C GLU A 51 6.90 0.98 16.13
N PHE A 52 5.90 0.56 15.34
CA PHE A 52 6.12 -0.25 14.15
C PHE A 52 7.19 0.34 13.20
N ALA A 53 7.08 1.63 12.89
CA ALA A 53 8.09 2.31 12.08
C ALA A 53 9.45 2.38 12.80
N ARG A 54 9.45 2.74 14.10
CA ARG A 54 10.66 2.83 14.89
C ARG A 54 11.44 1.52 14.92
N ASP A 55 10.76 0.38 14.93
CA ASP A 55 11.33 -0.95 15.06
C ASP A 55 11.72 -1.59 13.72
N GLY A 56 11.60 -0.86 12.60
CA GLY A 56 12.10 -1.30 11.29
C GLY A 56 11.03 -1.50 10.23
N GLY A 57 9.74 -1.33 10.58
CA GLY A 57 8.66 -1.44 9.62
C GLY A 57 8.56 -0.26 8.66
N THR A 58 7.98 -0.48 7.49
CA THR A 58 7.67 0.59 6.52
C THR A 58 6.21 1.04 6.66
N VAL A 59 5.97 2.33 6.83
CA VAL A 59 4.61 2.91 6.88
C VAL A 59 4.35 3.70 5.61
N VAL A 60 3.35 3.28 4.83
CA VAL A 60 2.85 4.02 3.67
C VAL A 60 1.52 4.66 4.04
N MET A 61 1.48 5.98 4.15
CA MET A 61 0.35 6.72 4.67
C MET A 61 -0.12 7.77 3.66
N SER A 62 -1.42 8.03 3.61
CA SER A 62 -1.95 9.11 2.78
C SER A 62 -2.40 10.32 3.60
N PHE A 63 -2.63 11.41 2.88
CA PHE A 63 -3.12 12.69 3.35
C PHE A 63 -4.28 12.58 4.34
N PHE A 64 -4.41 13.61 5.17
CA PHE A 64 -5.49 13.77 6.13
C PHE A 64 -5.65 12.58 7.11
N SER A 65 -4.53 11.90 7.41
CA SER A 65 -4.43 10.88 8.45
C SER A 65 -3.95 11.49 9.76
N GLY A 66 -4.53 11.07 10.89
CA GLY A 66 -4.08 11.43 12.25
C GLY A 66 -4.58 12.77 12.79
N VAL A 67 -5.51 13.44 12.10
CA VAL A 67 -5.95 14.82 12.39
C VAL A 67 -6.62 14.96 13.75
N VAL A 68 -7.42 13.97 14.15
CA VAL A 68 -8.21 14.02 15.39
C VAL A 68 -7.99 12.82 16.30
N ASP A 69 -8.25 13.02 17.58
CA ASP A 69 -8.31 11.95 18.60
C ASP A 69 -9.63 11.15 18.54
N ALA A 70 -9.75 10.14 19.41
CA ALA A 70 -10.94 9.29 19.53
C ALA A 70 -12.24 10.06 19.84
N CYS A 71 -12.12 11.28 20.36
CA CYS A 71 -13.23 12.17 20.69
C CYS A 71 -13.49 13.20 19.57
N ASN A 72 -12.89 13.02 18.38
CA ASN A 72 -12.95 13.95 17.26
C ASN A 72 -12.44 15.36 17.60
N ARG A 73 -11.48 15.48 18.52
CA ARG A 73 -10.80 16.73 18.83
C ARG A 73 -9.54 16.85 17.98
N VAL A 74 -9.38 18.00 17.33
CA VAL A 74 -8.16 18.31 16.56
C VAL A 74 -6.95 18.24 17.48
N ARG A 75 -5.95 17.47 17.07
CA ARG A 75 -4.69 17.35 17.80
C ARG A 75 -3.88 18.65 17.65
N PRO A 76 -3.31 19.18 18.76
CA PRO A 76 -2.53 20.42 18.71
C PRO A 76 -1.18 20.20 17.99
N ASP A 77 -0.37 21.26 17.95
CA ASP A 77 1.00 21.25 17.41
C ASP A 77 1.12 21.06 15.89
N GLY A 78 0.09 21.50 15.15
CA GLY A 78 0.09 21.53 13.68
C GLY A 78 -0.18 20.16 13.06
N TYR A 79 -0.86 20.18 11.92
CA TYR A 79 -1.33 18.96 11.27
C TYR A 79 -0.17 18.06 10.80
N PRO A 80 -0.35 16.73 10.81
CA PRO A 80 -1.54 16.03 11.29
C PRO A 80 -1.57 15.86 12.82
N GLY A 81 -0.65 16.47 13.59
CA GLY A 81 -0.58 16.31 15.04
C GLY A 81 -0.04 14.94 15.43
N ALA A 82 -0.87 13.90 15.29
CA ALA A 82 -0.54 12.51 15.64
C ALA A 82 0.76 12.03 14.97
N PHE A 83 0.90 12.28 13.66
CA PHE A 83 1.96 11.72 12.85
C PHE A 83 2.99 12.73 12.37
N ARG A 84 2.96 14.00 12.81
CA ARG A 84 3.89 15.06 12.37
C ARG A 84 5.36 14.61 12.41
N ARG A 85 5.79 14.09 13.57
CA ARG A 85 7.15 13.57 13.76
C ARG A 85 7.42 12.31 12.93
N LEU A 86 6.41 11.44 12.77
CA LEU A 86 6.53 10.19 12.03
C LEU A 86 6.77 10.46 10.54
N ILE A 87 5.96 11.34 9.94
CA ILE A 87 6.08 11.71 8.52
C ILE A 87 7.23 12.70 8.26
N GLY A 88 7.83 13.26 9.32
CA GLY A 88 8.92 14.22 9.22
C GLY A 88 8.51 15.55 8.60
N ALA A 89 7.23 15.92 8.73
CA ALA A 89 6.67 17.10 8.09
C ALA A 89 5.43 17.59 8.85
N LYS A 90 5.16 18.90 8.71
CA LYS A 90 3.97 19.58 9.20
C LYS A 90 3.11 20.00 8.00
N ILE A 91 1.80 19.85 8.13
CA ILE A 91 0.83 20.44 7.21
C ILE A 91 0.41 21.80 7.77
N ASP A 92 0.63 22.86 6.99
CA ASP A 92 0.18 24.22 7.33
C ASP A 92 -1.29 24.44 6.93
N GLU A 93 -1.70 23.92 5.76
CA GLU A 93 -3.06 24.06 5.26
C GLU A 93 -3.50 22.84 4.43
N TYR A 94 -4.74 22.39 4.62
CA TYR A 94 -5.39 21.46 3.70
C TYR A 94 -5.95 22.23 2.52
N TRP A 95 -5.62 21.80 1.32
CA TRP A 95 -5.93 22.53 0.09
C TRP A 95 -6.67 21.65 -0.94
N PRO A 96 -7.90 21.19 -0.65
CA PRO A 96 -8.68 20.35 -1.56
C PRO A 96 -8.78 20.96 -2.97
N ALA A 97 -8.76 20.10 -3.98
CA ALA A 97 -8.90 20.51 -5.36
C ALA A 97 -10.35 20.94 -5.67
N ARG A 98 -10.51 21.93 -6.54
CA ARG A 98 -11.83 22.25 -7.10
C ARG A 98 -12.32 21.09 -7.99
N PRO A 99 -13.64 20.94 -8.20
CA PRO A 99 -14.15 19.91 -9.10
C PRO A 99 -13.50 19.98 -10.49
N GLY A 100 -12.88 18.87 -10.91
CA GLY A 100 -12.18 18.76 -12.20
C GLY A 100 -10.80 19.41 -12.26
N GLU A 101 -10.34 20.05 -11.18
CA GLU A 101 -8.97 20.56 -11.09
C GLU A 101 -7.98 19.40 -11.02
N ARG A 102 -6.95 19.49 -11.87
CA ARG A 102 -5.82 18.58 -11.93
C ARG A 102 -4.54 19.40 -11.88
N PHE A 103 -3.50 18.83 -11.31
CA PHE A 103 -2.20 19.47 -11.16
C PHE A 103 -1.09 18.45 -11.38
N THR A 104 0.08 18.95 -11.72
CA THR A 104 1.24 18.12 -12.06
C THR A 104 2.11 17.92 -10.82
N VAL A 105 2.53 16.68 -10.60
CA VAL A 105 3.54 16.30 -9.61
C VAL A 105 4.77 15.80 -10.34
N GLU A 106 5.95 16.27 -9.93
CA GLU A 106 7.26 15.87 -10.47
C GLU A 106 8.05 15.11 -9.42
N PHE A 107 8.48 13.89 -9.76
CA PHE A 107 9.33 13.05 -8.93
C PHE A 107 10.79 13.42 -9.07
N THR A 108 11.61 13.10 -8.06
CA THR A 108 13.06 13.39 -8.07
C THR A 108 13.84 12.72 -9.20
N ASP A 109 13.27 11.70 -9.85
CA ASP A 109 13.85 11.03 -11.02
C ASP A 109 13.39 11.61 -12.36
N GLY A 110 12.69 12.75 -12.34
CA GLY A 110 12.21 13.47 -13.52
C GLY A 110 10.92 12.93 -14.12
N ARG A 111 10.32 11.87 -13.56
CA ARG A 111 8.98 11.42 -13.97
C ARG A 111 7.93 12.41 -13.47
N THR A 112 6.87 12.58 -14.24
CA THR A 112 5.70 13.36 -13.83
C THR A 112 4.47 12.46 -13.66
N ALA A 113 3.52 12.94 -12.86
CA ALA A 113 2.23 12.31 -12.66
C ALA A 113 1.14 13.38 -12.53
N THR A 114 -0.07 13.04 -12.93
CA THR A 114 -1.26 13.86 -12.61
C THR A 114 -1.69 13.58 -11.17
N ALA A 115 -2.22 14.60 -10.51
CA ALA A 115 -2.92 14.45 -9.24
C ALA A 115 -4.18 15.33 -9.21
N ASP A 116 -5.13 14.95 -8.37
CA ASP A 116 -6.42 15.64 -8.21
C ASP A 116 -6.92 15.56 -6.77
N TRP A 117 -8.17 15.98 -6.53
CA TRP A 117 -8.97 15.83 -5.30
C TRP A 117 -8.43 16.49 -4.02
N TRP A 118 -7.18 16.27 -3.64
CA TRP A 118 -6.59 16.69 -2.37
C TRP A 118 -5.16 17.21 -2.56
N ARG A 119 -4.80 18.25 -1.82
CA ARG A 119 -3.42 18.73 -1.66
C ARG A 119 -3.22 19.20 -0.23
N GLU A 120 -1.99 19.22 0.23
CA GLU A 120 -1.61 19.78 1.53
C GLU A 120 -0.39 20.68 1.34
N ASP A 121 -0.41 21.86 1.97
CA ASP A 121 0.80 22.70 2.04
C ASP A 121 1.74 22.12 3.10
N ILE A 122 2.73 21.37 2.63
CA ILE A 122 3.71 20.68 3.46
C ILE A 122 4.90 21.59 3.76
N HIS A 123 5.20 21.73 5.05
CA HIS A 123 6.48 22.18 5.57
C HIS A 123 7.30 20.97 6.02
N LEU A 124 8.36 20.65 5.27
CA LEU A 124 9.28 19.56 5.62
C LEU A 124 10.05 19.90 6.91
N GLU A 125 10.25 18.88 7.75
CA GLU A 125 11.08 18.96 8.94
C GLU A 125 12.28 18.01 8.79
N THR A 126 12.14 16.75 9.20
CA THR A 126 13.15 15.70 9.00
C THR A 126 12.96 14.94 7.70
N GLY A 127 11.75 15.00 7.13
CA GLY A 127 11.39 14.34 5.90
C GLY A 127 12.00 15.02 4.67
N THR A 128 12.02 14.27 3.58
CA THR A 128 12.53 14.68 2.27
C THR A 128 11.45 14.50 1.22
N ALA A 129 11.41 15.39 0.22
CA ALA A 129 10.46 15.25 -0.87
C ALA A 129 10.92 14.15 -1.84
N LEU A 130 10.07 13.14 -2.07
CA LEU A 130 10.20 12.22 -3.20
C LEU A 130 9.58 12.80 -4.48
N ALA A 131 8.60 13.68 -4.30
CA ALA A 131 7.96 14.41 -5.38
C ALA A 131 7.45 15.77 -4.90
N THR A 132 7.40 16.73 -5.81
CA THR A 132 6.90 18.10 -5.55
C THR A 132 5.80 18.47 -6.53
N TYR A 133 4.89 19.37 -6.14
CA TYR A 133 3.98 19.98 -7.11
C TYR A 133 4.79 20.81 -8.11
N ALA A 134 4.55 20.63 -9.40
CA ALA A 134 5.31 21.31 -10.45
C ALA A 134 4.73 22.69 -10.81
N ASP A 135 3.46 22.95 -10.45
CA ASP A 135 2.72 24.15 -10.82
C ASP A 135 1.78 24.65 -9.70
N GLY A 136 1.19 25.82 -9.93
CA GLY A 136 0.21 26.43 -9.02
C GLY A 136 0.80 27.07 -7.77
N LEU A 137 -0.05 27.34 -6.79
CA LEU A 137 0.32 28.02 -5.54
C LEU A 137 1.23 27.18 -4.62
N LEU A 138 1.21 25.86 -4.79
CA LEU A 138 2.05 24.93 -4.05
C LEU A 138 3.29 24.48 -4.84
N ALA A 139 3.61 25.13 -5.97
CA ALA A 139 4.77 24.78 -6.79
C ALA A 139 6.05 24.72 -5.93
N GLY A 140 6.79 23.61 -6.04
CA GLY A 140 7.99 23.33 -5.26
C GLY A 140 7.74 22.80 -3.84
N ARG A 141 6.49 22.77 -3.35
CA ARG A 141 6.14 22.09 -2.09
C ARG A 141 6.08 20.58 -2.30
N ALA A 142 6.36 19.82 -1.25
CA ALA A 142 6.35 18.37 -1.29
C ALA A 142 4.93 17.82 -1.49
N ALA A 143 4.77 16.93 -2.46
CA ALA A 143 3.54 16.18 -2.74
C ALA A 143 3.62 14.73 -2.24
N VAL A 144 4.84 14.18 -2.19
CA VAL A 144 5.16 12.89 -1.55
C VAL A 144 6.40 13.07 -0.70
N VAL A 145 6.32 12.68 0.57
CA VAL A 145 7.40 12.82 1.56
C VAL A 145 7.91 11.44 1.95
N ALA A 146 9.22 11.29 2.09
CA ALA A 146 9.84 10.15 2.75
C ALA A 146 10.59 10.60 4.01
N ASN A 147 10.50 9.82 5.07
CA ASN A 147 11.21 10.06 6.32
C ASN A 147 11.74 8.73 6.86
N ASP A 148 13.02 8.69 7.21
CA ASP A 148 13.57 7.59 7.99
C ASP A 148 13.25 7.84 9.47
N PHE A 149 12.66 6.86 10.15
CA PHE A 149 12.19 7.01 11.52
C PHE A 149 12.57 5.80 12.37
N GLY A 150 13.52 5.98 13.29
CA GLY A 150 14.12 4.85 14.00
C GLY A 150 14.88 3.95 13.03
N ALA A 151 14.55 2.67 13.01
CA ALA A 151 15.11 1.69 12.07
C ALA A 151 14.28 1.51 10.78
N GLY A 152 13.08 2.11 10.72
CA GLY A 152 12.16 1.95 9.60
C GLY A 152 11.99 3.19 8.74
N ARG A 153 10.96 3.15 7.89
CA ARG A 153 10.75 4.11 6.82
C ARG A 153 9.29 4.54 6.75
N VAL A 154 9.05 5.81 6.46
CA VAL A 154 7.70 6.37 6.32
C VAL A 154 7.59 7.07 4.98
N VAL A 155 6.57 6.74 4.19
CA VAL A 155 6.20 7.44 2.96
C VAL A 155 4.80 8.02 3.12
N TYR A 156 4.69 9.33 2.92
CA TYR A 156 3.46 10.08 3.08
C TYR A 156 3.04 10.74 1.76
N PHE A 157 1.83 10.44 1.30
CA PHE A 157 1.24 11.09 0.13
C PHE A 157 0.38 12.27 0.56
N ALA A 158 0.85 13.49 0.35
CA ALA A 158 0.14 14.74 0.65
C ALA A 158 -0.95 15.07 -0.40
N THR A 159 -1.14 14.19 -1.38
CA THR A 159 -2.08 14.38 -2.48
C THR A 159 -2.61 13.06 -3.00
N LEU A 160 -3.64 13.13 -3.83
CA LEU A 160 -4.19 11.99 -4.53
C LEU A 160 -3.58 11.93 -5.95
N LEU A 161 -2.46 11.22 -6.09
CA LEU A 161 -1.82 10.93 -7.39
C LEU A 161 -2.76 10.14 -8.31
N GLU A 162 -2.52 10.09 -9.62
CA GLU A 162 -3.08 9.08 -10.52
C GLU A 162 -2.62 7.66 -10.14
N GLN A 163 -3.41 6.64 -10.52
CA GLN A 163 -3.25 5.28 -9.98
C GLN A 163 -1.87 4.70 -10.28
N ASP A 164 -1.43 4.73 -11.54
CA ASP A 164 -0.14 4.18 -11.95
C ASP A 164 1.04 4.80 -11.18
N ALA A 165 0.96 6.09 -10.84
CA ALA A 165 2.00 6.75 -10.06
C ALA A 165 2.00 6.34 -8.59
N PHE A 166 0.81 6.22 -8.00
CA PHE A 166 0.64 5.70 -6.64
C PHE A 166 1.14 4.25 -6.55
N ASP A 167 0.74 3.39 -7.48
CA ASP A 167 1.11 1.98 -7.53
C ASP A 167 2.62 1.80 -7.61
N ARG A 168 3.29 2.55 -8.50
CA ARG A 168 4.76 2.50 -8.61
C ARG A 168 5.46 2.81 -7.30
N VAL A 169 4.99 3.80 -6.53
CA VAL A 169 5.58 4.13 -5.24
C VAL A 169 5.29 3.04 -4.22
N LEU A 170 4.02 2.62 -4.07
CA LEU A 170 3.62 1.59 -3.12
C LEU A 170 4.35 0.26 -3.37
N ILE A 171 4.37 -0.24 -4.61
CA ILE A 171 5.06 -1.49 -4.97
C ILE A 171 6.57 -1.36 -4.77
N GLY A 172 7.14 -0.17 -5.04
CA GLY A 172 8.54 0.13 -4.74
C GLY A 172 8.86 -0.01 -3.25
N GLU A 173 8.01 0.52 -2.38
CA GLU A 173 8.18 0.44 -0.92
C GLU A 173 7.97 -0.99 -0.38
N LEU A 174 7.03 -1.76 -0.93
CA LEU A 174 6.87 -3.20 -0.61
C LEU A 174 8.11 -4.01 -0.98
N THR A 175 8.67 -3.75 -2.16
CA THR A 175 9.88 -4.41 -2.66
C THR A 175 11.09 -4.04 -1.79
N ALA A 176 11.25 -2.76 -1.47
CA ALA A 176 12.34 -2.27 -0.62
C ALA A 176 12.27 -2.83 0.81
N ALA A 177 11.06 -3.02 1.35
CA ALA A 177 10.84 -3.68 2.63
C ALA A 177 11.04 -5.21 2.57
N GLY A 178 11.27 -5.78 1.39
CA GLY A 178 11.48 -7.21 1.19
C GLY A 178 10.22 -8.04 1.43
N VAL A 179 9.04 -7.51 1.09
CA VAL A 179 7.79 -8.30 1.06
C VAL A 179 7.90 -9.34 -0.07
N ASP A 180 7.68 -10.61 0.27
CA ASP A 180 7.73 -11.71 -0.71
C ASP A 180 6.52 -11.65 -1.65
N ASN A 181 6.75 -11.76 -2.95
CA ASN A 181 5.71 -11.88 -3.96
C ASN A 181 5.96 -13.11 -4.83
N ARG A 182 5.22 -14.17 -4.55
CA ARG A 182 5.39 -15.48 -5.20
C ARG A 182 4.76 -15.57 -6.59
N PHE A 183 3.97 -14.56 -6.94
CA PHE A 183 3.13 -14.51 -8.13
C PHE A 183 3.48 -13.29 -8.99
N ASP A 184 4.67 -12.71 -8.78
CA ASP A 184 5.15 -11.58 -9.56
C ASP A 184 5.13 -11.90 -11.06
N GLY A 185 4.66 -10.92 -11.84
CA GLY A 185 4.47 -11.05 -13.29
C GLY A 185 3.22 -11.80 -13.75
N LEU A 186 2.40 -12.37 -12.85
CA LEU A 186 1.09 -12.92 -13.23
C LEU A 186 0.07 -11.80 -13.50
N PRO A 187 -0.89 -12.01 -14.41
CA PRO A 187 -1.85 -10.99 -14.78
C PRO A 187 -2.78 -10.61 -13.61
N ALA A 188 -3.16 -9.34 -13.53
CA ALA A 188 -3.98 -8.79 -12.44
C ALA A 188 -5.36 -9.46 -12.29
N HIS A 189 -5.92 -10.03 -13.35
CA HIS A 189 -7.21 -10.73 -13.30
C HIS A 189 -7.13 -12.13 -12.67
N LEU A 190 -5.93 -12.65 -12.40
CA LEU A 190 -5.75 -13.92 -11.71
C LEU A 190 -5.59 -13.68 -10.22
N GLU A 191 -6.65 -13.87 -9.44
CA GLU A 191 -6.53 -13.82 -7.98
C GLU A 191 -5.71 -15.01 -7.48
N CYS A 192 -4.64 -14.71 -6.75
CA CYS A 192 -3.74 -15.68 -6.15
C CYS A 192 -3.76 -15.55 -4.61
N ALA A 193 -4.15 -16.61 -3.91
CA ALA A 193 -4.09 -16.67 -2.45
C ALA A 193 -3.40 -17.93 -1.95
N VAL A 194 -2.67 -17.80 -0.86
CA VAL A 194 -1.97 -18.92 -0.22
C VAL A 194 -2.56 -19.16 1.16
N ARG A 195 -2.91 -20.42 1.44
CA ARG A 195 -3.21 -20.87 2.81
C ARG A 195 -2.28 -22.02 3.16
N GLU A 196 -1.97 -22.17 4.44
CA GLU A 196 -1.09 -23.25 4.90
C GLU A 196 -1.64 -23.94 6.15
N ASP A 197 -1.25 -25.20 6.31
CA ASP A 197 -1.37 -25.95 7.56
C ASP A 197 0.02 -26.49 7.97
N GLU A 198 0.08 -27.40 8.94
CA GLU A 198 1.34 -27.97 9.43
C GLU A 198 2.14 -28.74 8.36
N ARG A 199 1.48 -29.25 7.31
CA ARG A 199 2.05 -30.18 6.33
C ARG A 199 2.00 -29.67 4.90
N HIS A 200 1.02 -28.85 4.59
CA HIS A 200 0.72 -28.46 3.22
C HIS A 200 0.56 -26.96 3.08
N GLU A 201 0.77 -26.55 1.84
CA GLU A 201 0.35 -25.26 1.35
C GLU A 201 -0.68 -25.45 0.24
N TYR A 202 -1.65 -24.54 0.19
CA TYR A 202 -2.77 -24.52 -0.73
C TYR A 202 -2.72 -23.22 -1.54
N LEU A 203 -2.49 -23.34 -2.84
CA LEU A 203 -2.57 -22.23 -3.78
C LEU A 203 -3.99 -22.15 -4.33
N PHE A 204 -4.70 -21.08 -4.04
CA PHE A 204 -5.99 -20.74 -4.64
C PHE A 204 -5.72 -19.83 -5.82
N LEU A 205 -6.12 -20.28 -7.01
CA LEU A 205 -5.95 -19.55 -8.26
C LEU A 205 -7.34 -19.37 -8.87
N LEU A 206 -7.80 -18.13 -9.01
CA LEU A 206 -9.11 -17.82 -9.57
C LEU A 206 -8.93 -16.87 -10.75
N ASN A 207 -9.26 -17.35 -11.95
CA ASN A 207 -9.17 -16.53 -13.16
C ASN A 207 -10.48 -15.79 -13.36
N HIS A 208 -10.46 -14.47 -13.17
CA HIS A 208 -11.63 -13.61 -13.35
C HIS A 208 -11.82 -13.12 -14.80
N ASP A 209 -10.91 -13.48 -15.72
CA ASP A 209 -11.04 -13.16 -17.14
C ASP A 209 -11.97 -14.16 -17.86
N ALA A 210 -12.83 -13.63 -18.74
CA ALA A 210 -13.84 -14.41 -19.45
C ALA A 210 -13.32 -15.07 -20.74
N GLU A 211 -12.12 -14.72 -21.19
CA GLU A 211 -11.61 -15.10 -22.51
C GLU A 211 -10.22 -15.75 -22.45
N ALA A 212 -9.31 -15.23 -21.62
CA ALA A 212 -7.92 -15.64 -21.59
C ALA A 212 -7.64 -16.68 -20.50
N PRO A 213 -7.03 -17.84 -20.83
CA PRO A 213 -6.48 -18.73 -19.84
C PRO A 213 -5.16 -18.18 -19.27
N VAL A 214 -4.80 -18.58 -18.04
CA VAL A 214 -3.54 -18.17 -17.40
C VAL A 214 -2.71 -19.39 -17.03
N ALA A 215 -1.44 -19.42 -17.46
CA ALA A 215 -0.46 -20.40 -17.00
C ALA A 215 0.19 -19.91 -15.71
N VAL A 216 0.21 -20.78 -14.69
CA VAL A 216 0.68 -20.44 -13.35
C VAL A 216 1.75 -21.45 -12.91
N PRO A 217 2.97 -21.00 -12.55
CA PRO A 217 3.99 -21.87 -11.97
C PRO A 217 3.60 -22.29 -10.56
N VAL A 218 3.30 -23.58 -10.40
CA VAL A 218 2.85 -24.16 -9.11
C VAL A 218 3.85 -25.16 -8.54
N GLY A 219 4.84 -25.58 -9.33
CA GLY A 219 5.80 -26.62 -8.95
C GLY A 219 5.13 -27.99 -8.99
N SER A 220 5.33 -28.80 -7.94
CA SER A 220 4.72 -30.13 -7.84
C SER A 220 3.60 -30.15 -6.79
N GLY A 221 2.43 -30.68 -7.16
CA GLY A 221 1.31 -30.80 -6.23
C GLY A 221 0.13 -31.59 -6.81
N THR A 222 -1.03 -31.42 -6.20
CA THR A 222 -2.30 -31.99 -6.68
C THR A 222 -3.33 -30.87 -6.76
N ASP A 223 -3.97 -30.72 -7.92
CA ASP A 223 -5.17 -29.88 -8.01
C ASP A 223 -6.34 -30.61 -7.35
N LEU A 224 -6.83 -30.05 -6.24
CA LEU A 224 -7.89 -30.64 -5.43
C LEU A 224 -9.27 -30.59 -6.11
N LEU A 225 -9.46 -29.73 -7.11
CA LEU A 225 -10.75 -29.64 -7.82
C LEU A 225 -10.91 -30.77 -8.86
N THR A 226 -9.81 -31.20 -9.47
CA THR A 226 -9.82 -32.22 -10.53
C THR A 226 -9.21 -33.56 -10.11
N GLY A 227 -8.46 -33.59 -9.00
CA GLY A 227 -7.70 -34.75 -8.53
C GLY A 227 -6.43 -35.03 -9.33
N ARG A 228 -6.06 -34.19 -10.31
CA ARG A 228 -4.90 -34.41 -11.18
C ARG A 228 -3.62 -33.90 -10.52
N SER A 229 -2.51 -34.57 -10.80
CA SER A 229 -1.18 -34.08 -10.42
C SER A 229 -0.86 -32.81 -11.21
N ALA A 230 -0.39 -31.78 -10.51
CA ALA A 230 0.17 -30.57 -11.11
C ALA A 230 1.71 -30.66 -11.09
N SER A 231 2.35 -30.37 -12.21
CA SER A 231 3.81 -30.45 -12.37
C SER A 231 4.31 -29.30 -13.23
N GLY A 232 5.17 -28.46 -12.65
CA GLY A 232 5.68 -27.24 -13.27
C GLY A 232 4.64 -26.14 -13.23
N GLU A 233 3.71 -26.17 -14.19
CA GLU A 233 2.66 -25.18 -14.37
C GLU A 233 1.27 -25.81 -14.41
N ILE A 234 0.26 -25.01 -14.07
CA ILE A 234 -1.15 -25.31 -14.31
C ILE A 234 -1.77 -24.21 -15.15
N THR A 235 -2.62 -24.58 -16.11
CA THR A 235 -3.42 -23.61 -16.86
C THR A 235 -4.79 -23.46 -16.20
N VAL A 236 -5.09 -22.26 -15.72
CA VAL A 236 -6.42 -21.90 -15.19
C VAL A 236 -7.25 -21.37 -16.36
N PRO A 237 -8.33 -22.06 -16.78
CA PRO A 237 -9.15 -21.62 -17.91
C PRO A 237 -9.89 -20.31 -17.60
N PRO A 238 -10.49 -19.65 -18.60
CA PRO A 238 -11.33 -18.47 -18.37
C PRO A 238 -12.46 -18.77 -17.39
N LEU A 239 -12.72 -17.85 -16.45
CA LEU A 239 -13.66 -18.02 -15.32
C LEU A 239 -13.40 -19.29 -14.49
N GLY A 240 -12.21 -19.86 -14.60
CA GLY A 240 -11.80 -21.11 -13.97
C GLY A 240 -11.17 -20.90 -12.61
N ALA A 241 -11.03 -22.00 -11.88
CA ALA A 241 -10.30 -22.03 -10.63
C ALA A 241 -9.43 -23.28 -10.55
N ALA A 242 -8.36 -23.20 -9.76
CA ALA A 242 -7.56 -24.34 -9.33
C ALA A 242 -7.21 -24.20 -7.85
N VAL A 243 -7.15 -25.33 -7.13
CA VAL A 243 -6.67 -25.36 -5.75
C VAL A 243 -5.52 -26.35 -5.66
N VAL A 244 -4.28 -25.87 -5.76
CA VAL A 244 -3.11 -26.74 -5.79
C VAL A 244 -2.58 -26.95 -4.38
N ARG A 245 -2.71 -28.18 -3.87
CA ARG A 245 -2.07 -28.62 -2.63
C ARG A 245 -0.65 -29.08 -2.92
N ARG A 246 0.33 -28.51 -2.22
CA ARG A 246 1.74 -28.92 -2.26
C ARG A 246 2.29 -29.14 -0.85
N ALA A 247 3.43 -29.82 -0.75
CA ALA A 247 4.16 -29.90 0.52
C ALA A 247 4.58 -28.48 0.95
N ARG A 248 4.50 -28.19 2.24
CA ARG A 248 4.94 -26.88 2.77
C ARG A 248 6.43 -26.69 2.49
N ARG A 249 6.83 -25.50 2.04
CA ARG A 249 8.25 -25.14 1.92
C ARG A 249 8.85 -25.11 3.33
N ALA A 250 9.94 -25.82 3.54
CA ALA A 250 10.70 -25.78 4.79
C ALA A 250 11.35 -24.41 5.01
#